data_AF-A0A3G6TGE2-F1
#
_entry.id   AF-A0A3G6TGE2-F1
#
_cell.length_a   1.000
_cell.length_b   1.000
_cell.length_c   1.000
_cell.angle_alpha   90.00
_cell.angle_beta   90.00
_cell.angle_gamma   90.00
#
_symmetry.space_group_name_H-M   'P 1'
#
loop_
_entity.id
_entity.type
_entity.pdbx_description
1 polymer ?
#
loop_
_entity_poly.entity_id
_entity_poly.type
_entity_poly.pdbx_seq_one_letter_code
_entity_poly.pdbx_strand_id
1 'polypeptide(L)'
;MKLKSGIKIYGENLEDVLEINSGCVHHSKQEPVEIVFRDIKFKAQYEPNAHLAKRDWRRLSEQELDTLKGDHINKKDYNSVFIGEIPEELKGMFHKLNLHSATSDDDAFQKFIENKELVLELNTHLNGVLDEISLAPYRFMSIATNYPNSEVVSLNKRKLPENYTFKDIRFIGVHKDSSKDMTLHTCYQYGNRFTVNLGEQPRYFLFVNLTMKQAYNMLKEKEELKSAEITNENITGYFLEHYPDYPVIKMKQEPYQFYIAPTDNCFHDGTTIGNTAIDVVMTYLGKFCI
;
A
#
# COMPACT_ATOMS: atom_id res chain seq x y z
N MET A 1 12.30 -16.42 9.63
CA MET A 1 11.57 -17.35 8.72
C MET A 1 12.07 -17.15 7.29
N LYS A 2 12.06 -18.15 6.41
CA LYS A 2 12.46 -17.97 4.98
C LYS A 2 11.25 -17.50 4.15
N LEU A 3 11.49 -16.63 3.16
CA LEU A 3 10.48 -16.25 2.18
C LEU A 3 9.98 -17.48 1.42
N LYS A 4 8.67 -17.51 1.15
CA LYS A 4 8.06 -18.49 0.24
C LYS A 4 7.89 -17.85 -1.13
N SER A 5 7.92 -18.63 -2.19
CA SER A 5 7.53 -18.14 -3.51
C SER A 5 6.02 -17.90 -3.53
N GLY A 6 5.61 -16.65 -3.74
CA GLY A 6 4.21 -16.23 -3.71
C GLY A 6 3.98 -15.08 -4.67
N ILE A 7 3.84 -13.88 -4.11
CA ILE A 7 3.73 -12.65 -4.90
C ILE A 7 5.11 -12.29 -5.44
N LYS A 8 5.16 -11.97 -6.74
CA LYS A 8 6.39 -11.61 -7.46
C LYS A 8 6.43 -10.11 -7.74
N ILE A 9 7.62 -9.55 -7.86
CA ILE A 9 7.86 -8.13 -8.13
C ILE A 9 8.49 -7.99 -9.51
N TYR A 10 7.98 -7.03 -10.27
CA TYR A 10 8.39 -6.71 -11.63
C TYR A 10 8.77 -5.23 -11.70
N GLY A 11 10.00 -4.97 -12.09
CA GLY A 11 10.56 -3.63 -12.18
C GLY A 11 12.06 -3.70 -12.45
N GLU A 12 12.66 -2.55 -12.70
CA GLU A 12 14.10 -2.38 -12.88
C GLU A 12 14.78 -2.07 -11.54
N ASN A 13 16.06 -2.45 -11.39
CA ASN A 13 16.91 -2.13 -10.24
C ASN A 13 16.24 -2.43 -8.87
N LEU A 14 15.61 -3.60 -8.75
CA LEU A 14 14.84 -3.99 -7.56
C LEU A 14 15.71 -4.01 -6.28
N GLU A 15 16.99 -4.29 -6.41
CA GLU A 15 17.98 -4.25 -5.33
C GLU A 15 18.13 -2.88 -4.66
N ASP A 16 17.83 -1.79 -5.37
CA ASP A 16 17.97 -0.42 -4.88
C ASP A 16 16.69 0.11 -4.22
N VAL A 17 15.54 -0.49 -4.54
CA VAL A 17 14.22 -0.02 -4.07
C VAL A 17 13.58 -0.95 -3.05
N LEU A 18 14.12 -2.16 -2.84
CA LEU A 18 13.57 -3.13 -1.91
C LEU A 18 14.39 -3.24 -0.63
N GLU A 19 13.68 -3.25 0.50
CA GLU A 19 14.19 -3.63 1.81
C GLU A 19 13.28 -4.71 2.42
N ILE A 20 13.83 -5.45 3.39
CA ILE A 20 13.14 -6.52 4.10
C ILE A 20 13.41 -6.39 5.61
N ASN A 21 12.45 -6.76 6.44
CA ASN A 21 12.61 -6.78 7.90
C ASN A 21 12.41 -8.19 8.47
N SER A 22 12.35 -8.32 9.81
CA SER A 22 12.07 -9.61 10.47
C SER A 22 10.59 -9.86 10.82
N GLY A 23 9.67 -9.15 10.18
CA GLY A 23 8.22 -9.35 10.27
C GLY A 23 7.45 -8.23 10.96
N CYS A 24 6.41 -8.58 11.70
CA CYS A 24 5.50 -7.63 12.34
C CYS A 24 5.49 -7.79 13.86
N VAL A 25 5.04 -6.74 14.54
CA VAL A 25 4.80 -6.74 15.97
C VAL A 25 3.51 -6.01 16.28
N HIS A 26 2.79 -6.46 17.30
CA HIS A 26 1.65 -5.73 17.84
C HIS A 26 2.08 -4.30 18.25
N HIS A 27 1.27 -3.29 17.93
CA HIS A 27 1.63 -1.87 18.14
C HIS A 27 2.08 -1.56 19.57
N SER A 28 1.50 -2.21 20.58
CA SER A 28 1.88 -2.02 22.00
C SER A 28 3.31 -2.44 22.36
N LYS A 29 4.04 -3.07 21.44
CA LYS A 29 5.44 -3.49 21.62
C LYS A 29 6.44 -2.59 20.89
N GLN A 30 5.97 -1.56 20.19
CA GLN A 30 6.78 -0.62 19.45
C GLN A 30 6.41 0.80 19.87
N GLU A 31 7.39 1.63 20.23
CA GLU A 31 7.12 3.02 20.62
C GLU A 31 6.51 3.77 19.42
N PRO A 32 5.33 4.39 19.57
CA PRO A 32 4.71 5.14 18.49
C PRO A 32 5.61 6.28 17.98
N VAL A 33 5.58 6.50 16.67
CA VAL A 33 6.26 7.64 16.06
C VAL A 33 5.56 8.95 16.42
N GLU A 34 6.35 10.01 16.49
CA GLU A 34 5.84 11.38 16.60
C GLU A 34 5.62 11.94 15.20
N ILE A 35 4.40 12.39 14.93
CA ILE A 35 3.99 13.05 13.71
C ILE A 35 4.03 14.55 13.96
N VAL A 36 4.81 15.26 13.15
CA VAL A 36 4.91 16.71 13.14
C VAL A 36 4.57 17.18 11.73
N PHE A 37 3.50 17.97 11.61
CA PHE A 37 3.09 18.53 10.34
C PHE A 37 2.52 19.92 10.58
N ARG A 38 3.19 20.96 10.04
CA ARG A 38 2.81 22.36 10.29
C ARG A 38 2.71 22.63 11.79
N ASP A 39 1.57 23.12 12.27
CA ASP A 39 1.33 23.47 13.68
C ASP A 39 0.79 22.31 14.52
N ILE A 40 0.63 21.11 13.93
CA ILE A 40 0.18 19.92 14.66
C ILE A 40 1.33 18.99 15.01
N LYS A 41 1.27 18.48 16.24
CA LYS A 41 2.25 17.55 16.81
C LYS A 41 1.53 16.52 17.67
N PHE A 42 1.65 15.24 17.32
CA PHE A 42 1.01 14.16 18.08
C PHE A 42 1.76 12.84 17.93
N LYS A 43 1.64 11.95 18.92
CA LYS A 43 2.09 10.56 18.79
C LYS A 43 1.05 9.78 17.99
N ALA A 44 1.49 8.97 17.04
CA ALA A 44 0.61 8.07 16.30
C ALA A 44 -0.17 7.17 17.26
N GLN A 45 -1.45 6.96 16.95
CA GLN A 45 -2.32 6.09 17.73
C GLN A 45 -2.85 5.00 16.80
N TYR A 46 -3.04 3.80 17.33
CA TYR A 46 -3.35 2.62 16.54
C TYR A 46 -4.62 1.94 17.04
N GLU A 47 -5.32 1.25 16.15
CA GLU A 47 -6.42 0.36 16.52
C GLU A 47 -5.93 -0.73 17.47
N PRO A 48 -6.79 -1.26 18.38
CA PRO A 48 -6.36 -2.22 19.40
C PRO A 48 -5.60 -3.43 18.86
N ASN A 49 -5.98 -3.95 17.68
CA ASN A 49 -5.39 -5.13 17.06
C ASN A 49 -4.34 -4.80 15.96
N ALA A 50 -3.91 -3.55 15.87
CA ALA A 50 -2.98 -3.13 14.83
C ALA A 50 -1.60 -3.78 15.00
N HIS A 51 -1.02 -4.17 13.88
CA HIS A 51 0.34 -4.68 13.81
C HIS A 51 1.18 -3.82 12.88
N LEU A 52 2.42 -3.59 13.28
CA LEU A 52 3.37 -2.71 12.61
C LEU A 52 4.55 -3.55 12.13
N ALA A 53 5.10 -3.19 10.97
CA ALA A 53 6.36 -3.76 10.53
C ALA A 53 7.46 -3.42 11.55
N LYS A 54 8.27 -4.41 11.94
CA LYS A 54 9.46 -4.20 12.77
C LYS A 54 10.44 -3.27 12.04
N ARG A 55 11.18 -2.46 12.79
CA ARG A 55 12.08 -1.41 12.27
C ARG A 55 13.47 -1.89 11.84
N ASP A 56 13.74 -3.19 11.90
CA ASP A 56 15.03 -3.80 11.56
C ASP A 56 15.19 -4.01 10.05
N TRP A 57 14.94 -2.96 9.28
CA TRP A 57 15.08 -2.95 7.83
C TRP A 57 16.52 -3.21 7.41
N ARG A 58 16.66 -4.05 6.39
CA ARG A 58 17.94 -4.35 5.74
C ARG A 58 17.74 -4.59 4.25
N ARG A 59 18.86 -4.59 3.52
CA ARG A 59 18.90 -5.09 2.14
C ARG A 59 18.57 -6.58 2.10
N LEU A 60 17.98 -6.97 0.97
CA LEU A 60 17.74 -8.37 0.66
C LEU A 60 19.05 -9.08 0.33
N SER A 61 19.13 -10.34 0.72
CA SER A 61 20.12 -11.26 0.16
C SER A 61 19.77 -11.62 -1.29
N GLU A 62 20.73 -12.11 -2.07
CA GLU A 62 20.50 -12.58 -3.45
C GLU A 62 19.38 -13.63 -3.52
N GLN A 63 19.36 -14.60 -2.60
CA GLN A 63 18.31 -15.62 -2.55
C GLN A 63 16.92 -15.04 -2.28
N GLU A 64 16.81 -14.03 -1.43
CA GLU A 64 15.54 -13.35 -1.16
C GLU A 64 15.09 -12.54 -2.38
N LEU A 65 16.02 -11.85 -3.04
CA LEU A 65 15.75 -11.12 -4.27
C LEU A 65 15.28 -12.06 -5.39
N ASP A 66 15.95 -13.19 -5.60
CA ASP A 66 15.54 -14.22 -6.56
C ASP A 66 14.15 -14.82 -6.23
N THR A 67 13.83 -14.91 -4.94
CA THR A 67 12.51 -15.38 -4.50
C THR A 67 11.41 -14.38 -4.83
N LEU A 68 11.69 -13.08 -4.83
CA LEU A 68 10.72 -12.02 -5.10
C LEU A 68 10.65 -11.64 -6.57
N LYS A 69 11.76 -11.64 -7.29
CA LYS A 69 11.82 -11.23 -8.69
C LYS A 69 10.95 -12.14 -9.56
N GLY A 70 10.11 -11.53 -10.37
CA GLY A 70 9.29 -12.25 -11.34
C GLY A 70 10.08 -12.57 -12.61
N ASP A 71 9.79 -13.72 -13.22
CA ASP A 71 10.16 -13.97 -14.62
C ASP A 71 9.14 -13.25 -15.52
N HIS A 72 9.59 -12.47 -16.51
CA HIS A 72 8.69 -11.68 -17.37
C HIS A 72 7.75 -12.53 -18.26
N ILE A 73 7.65 -13.84 -18.01
CA ILE A 73 6.89 -14.81 -18.78
C ILE A 73 5.53 -15.11 -18.11
N ASN A 74 5.48 -15.23 -16.78
CA ASN A 74 4.30 -15.71 -16.06
C ASN A 74 3.60 -14.64 -15.21
N LYS A 75 3.51 -13.42 -15.74
CA LYS A 75 2.92 -12.26 -15.06
C LYS A 75 1.40 -12.42 -14.94
N LYS A 76 0.85 -12.12 -13.76
CA LYS A 76 -0.62 -12.11 -13.54
C LYS A 76 -1.03 -11.00 -12.59
N ASP A 77 -2.18 -10.39 -12.84
CA ASP A 77 -2.73 -9.28 -12.07
C ASP A 77 -2.88 -9.57 -10.57
N TYR A 78 -3.13 -10.82 -10.20
CA TYR A 78 -3.47 -11.21 -8.84
C TYR A 78 -2.32 -11.70 -7.94
N ASN A 79 -1.11 -11.89 -8.48
CA ASN A 79 0.07 -12.29 -7.71
C ASN A 79 1.36 -11.57 -8.16
N SER A 80 1.21 -10.41 -8.78
CA SER A 80 2.33 -9.59 -9.26
C SER A 80 2.24 -8.19 -8.67
N VAL A 81 3.37 -7.66 -8.22
CA VAL A 81 3.57 -6.25 -7.92
C VAL A 81 4.40 -5.66 -9.05
N PHE A 82 3.94 -4.58 -9.65
CA PHE A 82 4.71 -3.82 -10.65
C PHE A 82 5.13 -2.50 -10.04
N ILE A 83 6.32 -2.02 -10.39
CA ILE A 83 6.80 -0.67 -10.08
C ILE A 83 7.31 -0.01 -11.35
N GLY A 84 7.02 1.27 -11.52
CA GLY A 84 7.45 2.05 -12.67
C GLY A 84 7.21 3.54 -12.48
N GLU A 85 7.38 4.30 -13.54
CA GLU A 85 7.20 5.75 -13.57
C GLU A 85 6.10 6.14 -14.55
N ILE A 86 5.30 7.15 -14.18
CA ILE A 86 4.38 7.75 -15.13
C ILE A 86 5.17 8.56 -16.19
N PRO A 87 4.67 8.70 -17.42
CA PRO A 87 5.27 9.54 -18.45
C PRO A 87 5.59 10.97 -18.00
N GLU A 88 6.68 11.55 -18.50
CA GLU A 88 7.14 12.92 -18.18
C GLU A 88 6.06 13.99 -18.39
N GLU A 89 5.23 13.83 -19.42
CA GLU A 89 4.10 14.72 -19.69
C GLU A 89 3.11 14.75 -18.51
N LEU A 90 2.76 13.59 -17.96
CA LEU A 90 1.91 13.48 -16.78
C LEU A 90 2.60 14.07 -15.54
N LYS A 91 3.92 13.84 -15.37
CA LYS A 91 4.69 14.46 -14.26
C LYS A 91 4.58 15.98 -14.31
N GLY A 92 4.74 16.57 -15.50
CA GLY A 92 4.60 18.01 -15.72
C GLY A 92 3.20 18.54 -15.40
N MET A 93 2.15 17.79 -15.75
CA MET A 93 0.76 18.16 -15.43
C MET A 93 0.48 18.09 -13.92
N PHE A 94 0.89 17.01 -13.26
CA PHE A 94 0.74 16.89 -11.80
C PHE A 94 1.54 17.93 -11.03
N HIS A 95 2.74 18.27 -11.51
CA HIS A 95 3.55 19.34 -10.89
C HIS A 95 2.82 20.68 -10.90
N LYS A 96 2.15 21.04 -12.00
CA LYS A 96 1.35 22.28 -12.11
C LYS A 96 0.18 22.34 -11.13
N LEU A 97 -0.37 21.19 -10.70
CA LEU A 97 -1.43 21.14 -9.69
C LEU A 97 -0.94 21.51 -8.28
N ASN A 98 0.37 21.51 -8.03
CA ASN A 98 0.96 21.91 -6.75
C ASN A 98 0.32 21.16 -5.56
N LEU A 99 0.19 19.83 -5.68
CA LEU A 99 -0.49 19.00 -4.67
C LEU A 99 0.27 18.94 -3.34
N HIS A 100 1.58 19.15 -3.34
CA HIS A 100 2.42 19.15 -2.15
C HIS A 100 2.11 20.28 -1.16
N SER A 101 1.53 21.38 -1.64
CA SER A 101 1.07 22.47 -0.77
C SER A 101 -0.23 22.14 -0.03
N ALA A 102 -0.87 20.99 -0.33
CA ALA A 102 -2.08 20.56 0.32
C ALA A 102 -1.90 20.34 1.84
N THR A 103 -2.98 20.50 2.59
CA THR A 103 -3.03 20.27 4.04
C THR A 103 -3.83 19.03 4.42
N SER A 104 -4.70 18.58 3.51
CA SER A 104 -5.73 17.57 3.75
C SER A 104 -6.22 16.99 2.42
N ASP A 105 -7.05 15.94 2.49
CA ASP A 105 -7.73 15.37 1.33
C ASP A 105 -8.55 16.45 0.59
N ASP A 106 -9.35 17.24 1.32
CA ASP A 106 -10.22 18.26 0.74
C ASP A 106 -9.42 19.34 0.01
N ASP A 107 -8.29 19.77 0.58
CA ASP A 107 -7.40 20.74 -0.05
C ASP A 107 -6.74 20.16 -1.30
N ALA A 108 -6.30 18.90 -1.25
CA ALA A 108 -5.79 18.21 -2.43
C ALA A 108 -6.87 18.12 -3.53
N PHE A 109 -8.10 17.73 -3.19
CA PHE A 109 -9.23 17.70 -4.13
C PHE A 109 -9.58 19.09 -4.68
N GLN A 110 -9.55 20.13 -3.85
CA GLN A 110 -9.84 21.50 -4.25
C GLN A 110 -8.88 21.99 -5.34
N LYS A 111 -7.60 21.60 -5.27
CA LYS A 111 -6.61 21.89 -6.33
C LYS A 111 -6.99 21.28 -7.68
N PHE A 112 -7.56 20.08 -7.70
CA PHE A 112 -8.11 19.51 -8.94
C PHE A 112 -9.32 20.31 -9.44
N ILE A 113 -10.22 20.72 -8.55
CA ILE A 113 -11.44 21.50 -8.89
C ILE A 113 -11.08 22.87 -9.49
N GLU A 114 -10.05 23.53 -8.96
CA GLU A 114 -9.60 24.85 -9.40
C GLU A 114 -8.90 24.82 -10.77
N ASN A 115 -8.37 23.66 -11.17
CA ASN A 115 -7.57 23.48 -12.38
C ASN A 115 -8.29 22.63 -13.45
N LYS A 116 -9.59 22.90 -13.70
CA LYS A 116 -10.46 22.03 -14.52
C LYS A 116 -9.90 21.66 -15.91
N GLU A 117 -9.37 22.64 -16.64
CA GLU A 117 -8.82 22.40 -17.99
C GLU A 117 -7.62 21.46 -17.95
N LEU A 118 -6.69 21.73 -17.03
CA LEU A 118 -5.52 20.87 -16.80
C LEU A 118 -5.94 19.47 -16.35
N VAL A 119 -6.97 19.35 -15.50
CA VAL A 119 -7.48 18.05 -15.05
C VAL A 119 -8.15 17.26 -16.18
N LEU A 120 -8.83 17.94 -17.12
CA LEU A 120 -9.40 17.28 -18.29
C LEU A 120 -8.31 16.71 -19.20
N GLU A 121 -7.26 17.47 -19.43
CA GLU A 121 -6.07 17.03 -20.16
C GLU A 121 -5.40 15.86 -19.44
N LEU A 122 -5.10 16.03 -18.15
CA LEU A 122 -4.50 15.00 -17.29
C LEU A 122 -5.30 13.68 -17.34
N ASN A 123 -6.64 13.74 -17.21
CA ASN A 123 -7.48 12.56 -17.30
C ASN A 123 -7.37 11.87 -18.66
N THR A 124 -7.24 12.63 -19.74
CA THR A 124 -7.09 12.07 -21.09
C THR A 124 -5.77 11.31 -21.22
N HIS A 125 -4.64 11.91 -20.81
CA HIS A 125 -3.33 11.26 -20.88
C HIS A 125 -3.22 10.09 -19.90
N LEU A 126 -3.73 10.23 -18.68
CA LEU A 126 -3.68 9.19 -17.67
C LEU A 126 -4.54 7.98 -18.05
N ASN A 127 -5.75 8.20 -18.58
CA ASN A 127 -6.57 7.09 -19.08
C ASN A 127 -5.90 6.40 -20.27
N GLY A 128 -5.22 7.13 -21.16
CA GLY A 128 -4.43 6.51 -22.23
C GLY A 128 -3.39 5.52 -21.71
N VAL A 129 -2.61 5.92 -20.68
CA VAL A 129 -1.63 5.03 -20.03
C VAL A 129 -2.31 3.83 -19.36
N LEU A 130 -3.41 4.07 -18.63
CA LEU A 130 -4.13 3.00 -17.94
C LEU A 130 -4.80 2.02 -18.90
N ASP A 131 -5.30 2.48 -20.05
CA ASP A 131 -5.91 1.66 -21.09
C ASP A 131 -4.90 0.68 -21.71
N GLU A 132 -3.64 1.08 -21.88
CA GLU A 132 -2.58 0.21 -22.41
C GLU A 132 -2.25 -0.98 -21.50
N ILE A 133 -2.39 -0.81 -20.18
CA ILE A 133 -2.00 -1.81 -19.19
C ILE A 133 -3.19 -2.52 -18.55
N SER A 134 -4.43 -2.13 -18.85
CA SER A 134 -5.62 -2.70 -18.24
C SER A 134 -6.18 -3.90 -19.02
N LEU A 135 -6.49 -4.97 -18.29
CA LEU A 135 -7.10 -6.19 -18.79
C LEU A 135 -8.65 -6.17 -18.71
N ALA A 136 -9.22 -5.15 -18.06
CA ALA A 136 -10.66 -5.00 -17.84
C ALA A 136 -11.03 -3.53 -17.58
N PRO A 137 -12.31 -3.13 -17.54
CA PRO A 137 -12.70 -1.80 -17.10
C PRO A 137 -12.15 -1.49 -15.69
N TYR A 138 -11.62 -0.29 -15.51
CA TYR A 138 -11.12 0.22 -14.24
C TYR A 138 -11.92 1.44 -13.80
N ARG A 139 -11.72 1.86 -12.56
CA ARG A 139 -12.31 3.09 -12.02
C ARG A 139 -11.32 3.86 -11.17
N PHE A 140 -11.44 5.17 -11.18
CA PHE A 140 -10.85 6.02 -10.16
C PHE A 140 -11.38 5.62 -8.78
N MET A 141 -10.47 5.46 -7.81
CA MET A 141 -10.84 5.10 -6.44
C MET A 141 -10.77 6.32 -5.53
N SER A 142 -9.62 6.99 -5.49
CA SER A 142 -9.40 8.11 -4.58
C SER A 142 -8.16 8.92 -4.91
N ILE A 143 -8.17 10.16 -4.44
CA ILE A 143 -6.98 10.90 -4.03
C ILE A 143 -7.02 10.91 -2.50
N ALA A 144 -5.91 10.55 -1.86
CA ALA A 144 -5.81 10.57 -0.42
C ALA A 144 -4.53 11.28 0.00
N THR A 145 -4.58 11.93 1.14
CA THR A 145 -3.41 12.50 1.81
C THR A 145 -3.09 11.72 3.08
N ASN A 146 -1.80 11.60 3.39
CA ASN A 146 -1.32 10.94 4.58
C ASN A 146 -0.30 11.83 5.30
N TYR A 147 -0.31 11.76 6.63
CA TYR A 147 0.65 12.52 7.43
C TYR A 147 2.09 12.07 7.17
N PRO A 148 3.07 12.99 7.25
CA PRO A 148 4.48 12.64 7.22
C PRO A 148 4.87 11.74 8.40
N ASN A 149 5.98 11.04 8.24
CA ASN A 149 6.64 10.26 9.28
C ASN A 149 5.74 9.19 9.94
N SER A 150 4.82 8.58 9.18
CA SER A 150 3.90 7.57 9.70
C SER A 150 4.35 6.15 9.37
N GLU A 151 4.33 5.24 10.35
CA GLU A 151 4.72 3.83 10.14
C GLU A 151 3.74 3.05 9.27
N VAL A 152 2.48 3.47 9.29
CA VAL A 152 1.37 2.96 8.51
C VAL A 152 0.47 4.14 8.17
N VAL A 153 -0.24 4.11 7.05
CA VAL A 153 -1.04 5.26 6.60
C VAL A 153 -2.53 4.96 6.58
N SER A 154 -2.92 3.69 6.58
CA SER A 154 -4.34 3.33 6.48
C SER A 154 -5.15 3.67 7.73
N LEU A 155 -6.32 4.27 7.47
CA LEU A 155 -7.30 4.72 8.44
C LEU A 155 -8.69 4.25 8.03
N ASN A 156 -9.52 3.86 8.99
CA ASN A 156 -10.95 3.67 8.73
C ASN A 156 -11.70 5.01 8.88
N LYS A 157 -11.58 5.89 7.87
CA LYS A 157 -12.20 7.23 7.92
C LYS A 157 -13.72 7.20 8.10
N ARG A 158 -14.40 6.11 7.72
CA ARG A 158 -15.85 5.94 7.92
C ARG A 158 -16.27 5.79 9.38
N LYS A 159 -15.33 5.42 10.27
CA LYS A 159 -15.56 5.32 11.72
C LYS A 159 -15.24 6.62 12.45
N LEU A 160 -14.65 7.60 11.77
CA LEU A 160 -14.31 8.89 12.37
C LEU A 160 -15.55 9.79 12.44
N PRO A 161 -15.69 10.61 13.48
CA PRO A 161 -16.73 11.63 13.55
C PRO A 161 -16.55 12.68 12.45
N GLU A 162 -17.61 13.36 12.04
CA GLU A 162 -17.60 14.35 10.94
C GLU A 162 -16.55 15.47 11.11
N ASN A 163 -16.29 15.88 12.36
CA ASN A 163 -15.30 16.90 12.71
C ASN A 163 -14.11 16.31 13.48
N TYR A 164 -13.67 15.11 13.08
CA TYR A 164 -12.53 14.47 13.72
C TYR A 164 -11.29 15.34 13.67
N THR A 165 -10.49 15.24 14.73
CA THR A 165 -9.18 15.87 14.86
C THR A 165 -8.10 14.79 14.84
N PHE A 166 -6.83 15.19 14.86
CA PHE A 166 -5.72 14.25 14.98
C PHE A 166 -5.81 13.34 16.23
N LYS A 167 -6.58 13.73 17.26
CA LYS A 167 -6.78 12.94 18.49
C LYS A 167 -7.71 11.73 18.28
N ASP A 168 -8.54 11.76 17.26
CA ASP A 168 -9.51 10.71 16.93
C ASP A 168 -8.91 9.66 15.99
N ILE A 169 -7.78 9.99 15.35
CA ILE A 169 -7.14 9.16 14.33
C ILE A 169 -6.55 7.90 14.98
N ARG A 170 -6.92 6.74 14.45
CA ARG A 170 -6.34 5.44 14.81
C ARG A 170 -5.94 4.70 13.52
N PHE A 171 -4.66 4.43 13.37
CA PHE A 171 -4.13 3.65 12.25
C PHE A 171 -4.43 2.17 12.42
N ILE A 172 -4.85 1.52 11.33
CA ILE A 172 -5.31 0.13 11.38
C ILE A 172 -4.15 -0.88 11.37
N GLY A 173 -2.95 -0.45 10.98
CA GLY A 173 -1.77 -1.31 10.82
C GLY A 173 -1.80 -2.13 9.53
N VAL A 174 -0.82 -3.03 9.38
CA VAL A 174 -0.77 -3.96 8.25
C VAL A 174 -2.11 -4.68 8.10
N HIS A 175 -2.71 -4.57 6.92
CA HIS A 175 -4.08 -5.00 6.66
C HIS A 175 -4.18 -5.64 5.28
N LYS A 176 -5.38 -6.07 4.94
CA LYS A 176 -5.76 -6.46 3.59
C LYS A 176 -6.99 -5.65 3.25
N ASP A 177 -7.09 -5.23 2.00
CA ASP A 177 -8.28 -4.55 1.54
C ASP A 177 -9.42 -5.52 1.19
N SER A 178 -10.64 -4.98 1.13
CA SER A 178 -11.81 -5.71 0.62
C SER A 178 -12.63 -4.76 -0.24
N SER A 179 -12.30 -4.69 -1.53
CA SER A 179 -13.00 -3.80 -2.48
C SER A 179 -14.47 -4.17 -2.73
N LYS A 180 -14.84 -5.44 -2.46
CA LYS A 180 -16.18 -6.01 -2.56
C LYS A 180 -16.36 -7.13 -1.52
N ASP A 181 -17.56 -7.65 -1.41
CA ASP A 181 -17.83 -8.89 -0.67
C ASP A 181 -17.08 -10.05 -1.34
N MET A 182 -16.08 -10.57 -0.64
CA MET A 182 -15.15 -11.58 -1.13
C MET A 182 -14.74 -12.56 -0.04
N THR A 183 -14.30 -13.73 -0.46
CA THR A 183 -13.69 -14.74 0.41
C THR A 183 -12.19 -14.78 0.20
N LEU A 184 -11.47 -15.44 1.10
CA LEU A 184 -10.04 -15.73 0.95
C LEU A 184 -9.74 -16.52 -0.33
N HIS A 185 -10.72 -17.28 -0.83
CA HIS A 185 -10.61 -18.07 -2.06
C HIS A 185 -11.02 -17.32 -3.32
N THR A 186 -11.65 -16.14 -3.22
CA THR A 186 -12.11 -15.37 -4.38
C THR A 186 -11.47 -13.98 -4.50
N CYS A 187 -10.78 -13.49 -3.46
CA CYS A 187 -10.15 -12.17 -3.44
C CYS A 187 -9.23 -11.89 -4.65
N TYR A 188 -8.54 -12.92 -5.16
CA TYR A 188 -7.68 -12.84 -6.36
C TYR A 188 -8.42 -12.44 -7.65
N GLN A 189 -9.76 -12.49 -7.68
CA GLN A 189 -10.56 -12.20 -8.87
C GLN A 189 -10.94 -10.72 -9.01
N TYR A 190 -10.79 -9.93 -7.94
CA TYR A 190 -11.24 -8.53 -7.87
C TYR A 190 -10.18 -7.52 -8.34
N GLY A 191 -9.08 -8.02 -8.90
CA GLY A 191 -8.05 -7.22 -9.55
C GLY A 191 -7.01 -6.66 -8.59
N ASN A 192 -6.46 -5.50 -8.96
CA ASN A 192 -5.36 -4.86 -8.27
C ASN A 192 -5.52 -3.33 -8.31
N ARG A 193 -4.68 -2.65 -7.52
CA ARG A 193 -4.68 -1.19 -7.41
C ARG A 193 -3.46 -0.63 -8.11
N PHE A 194 -3.69 0.31 -9.03
CA PHE A 194 -2.66 1.19 -9.58
C PHE A 194 -2.59 2.42 -8.70
N THR A 195 -1.44 2.69 -8.11
CA THR A 195 -1.25 3.72 -7.10
C THR A 195 -0.04 4.57 -7.44
N VAL A 196 -0.23 5.89 -7.59
CA VAL A 196 0.83 6.85 -7.93
C VAL A 196 1.16 7.73 -6.74
N ASN A 197 2.45 7.91 -6.45
CA ASN A 197 2.93 8.91 -5.51
C ASN A 197 2.91 10.28 -6.19
N LEU A 198 2.05 11.18 -5.71
CA LEU A 198 1.94 12.57 -6.17
C LEU A 198 2.50 13.56 -5.14
N GLY A 199 3.07 13.06 -4.03
CA GLY A 199 3.79 13.86 -3.05
C GLY A 199 5.20 14.21 -3.53
N GLU A 200 5.87 15.07 -2.77
CA GLU A 200 7.25 15.52 -3.06
C GLU A 200 8.35 14.64 -2.49
N GLN A 201 7.99 13.67 -1.65
CA GLN A 201 8.93 12.79 -0.98
C GLN A 201 8.62 11.32 -1.29
N PRO A 202 9.61 10.43 -1.16
CA PRO A 202 9.38 9.01 -1.32
C PRO A 202 8.32 8.53 -0.33
N ARG A 203 7.41 7.68 -0.80
CA ARG A 203 6.58 6.83 0.05
C ARG A 203 7.04 5.39 -0.09
N TYR A 204 6.57 4.51 0.78
CA TYR A 204 6.89 3.10 0.65
C TYR A 204 5.63 2.24 0.69
N PHE A 205 5.58 1.24 -0.17
CA PHE A 205 4.60 0.18 -0.12
C PHE A 205 5.15 -0.96 0.74
N LEU A 206 4.44 -1.29 1.82
CA LEU A 206 4.75 -2.40 2.71
C LEU A 206 3.88 -3.58 2.31
N PHE A 207 4.45 -4.78 2.15
CA PHE A 207 3.63 -5.98 1.91
C PHE A 207 4.30 -7.28 2.34
N VAL A 208 3.47 -8.29 2.61
CA VAL A 208 3.90 -9.67 2.78
C VAL A 208 3.77 -10.39 1.43
N ASN A 209 4.82 -11.07 0.98
CA ASN A 209 4.86 -11.68 -0.36
C ASN A 209 4.06 -13.00 -0.49
N LEU A 210 2.95 -13.11 0.24
CA LEU A 210 2.03 -14.23 0.22
C LEU A 210 0.67 -13.80 -0.33
N THR A 211 0.09 -14.66 -1.16
CA THR A 211 -1.34 -14.54 -1.49
C THR A 211 -2.20 -14.88 -0.27
N MET A 212 -3.46 -14.43 -0.23
CA MET A 212 -4.37 -14.78 0.86
C MET A 212 -4.61 -16.29 0.96
N LYS A 213 -4.65 -16.99 -0.18
CA LYS A 213 -4.74 -18.45 -0.19
C LYS A 213 -3.52 -19.12 0.47
N GLN A 214 -2.32 -18.58 0.26
CA GLN A 214 -1.10 -19.10 0.89
C GLN A 214 -1.09 -18.83 2.40
N ALA A 215 -1.45 -17.61 2.81
CA ALA A 215 -1.57 -17.26 4.23
C ALA A 215 -2.59 -18.12 4.95
N TYR A 216 -3.76 -18.33 4.34
CA TYR A 216 -4.81 -19.23 4.85
C TYR A 216 -4.31 -20.67 4.99
N ASN A 217 -3.65 -21.21 3.96
CA ASN A 217 -3.12 -22.57 4.01
C ASN A 217 -2.07 -22.73 5.11
N MET A 218 -1.19 -21.75 5.30
CA MET A 218 -0.22 -21.75 6.41
C MET A 218 -0.94 -21.79 7.76
N LEU A 219 -1.96 -20.96 7.97
CA LEU A 219 -2.75 -21.00 9.20
C LEU A 219 -3.43 -22.35 9.42
N LYS A 220 -3.91 -23.02 8.35
CA LYS A 220 -4.52 -24.36 8.46
C LYS A 220 -3.53 -25.50 8.73
N GLU A 221 -2.22 -25.26 8.61
CA GLU A 221 -1.18 -26.20 9.07
C GLU A 221 -1.01 -26.17 10.60
N LYS A 222 -1.53 -25.16 11.30
CA LYS A 222 -1.51 -25.06 12.77
C LYS A 222 -2.62 -25.92 13.36
N GLU A 223 -2.25 -26.90 14.18
CA GLU A 223 -3.19 -27.82 14.84
C GLU A 223 -4.26 -27.06 15.64
N GLU A 224 -3.85 -26.00 16.35
CA GLU A 224 -4.73 -25.16 17.16
C GLU A 224 -5.75 -24.35 16.35
N LEU A 225 -5.55 -24.18 15.03
CA LEU A 225 -6.43 -23.42 14.14
C LEU A 225 -7.24 -24.28 13.16
N LYS A 226 -7.15 -25.61 13.25
CA LYS A 226 -7.88 -26.51 12.34
C LYS A 226 -9.39 -26.27 12.38
N SER A 227 -9.96 -26.15 13.57
CA SER A 227 -11.38 -25.86 13.79
C SER A 227 -11.74 -24.37 13.75
N ALA A 228 -10.75 -23.46 13.72
CA ALA A 228 -11.02 -22.03 13.69
C ALA A 228 -11.62 -21.61 12.34
N GLU A 229 -12.67 -20.79 12.38
CA GLU A 229 -13.25 -20.16 11.20
C GLU A 229 -12.40 -18.95 10.81
N ILE A 230 -11.51 -19.15 9.84
CA ILE A 230 -10.65 -18.08 9.32
C ILE A 230 -11.39 -17.44 8.14
N THR A 231 -11.71 -16.17 8.29
CA THR A 231 -12.50 -15.39 7.34
C THR A 231 -11.66 -14.27 6.74
N ASN A 232 -12.26 -13.59 5.76
CA ASN A 232 -11.69 -12.40 5.14
C ASN A 232 -11.43 -11.26 6.14
N GLU A 233 -12.19 -11.19 7.22
CA GLU A 233 -12.12 -10.12 8.22
C GLU A 233 -11.06 -10.38 9.30
N ASN A 234 -10.85 -11.64 9.67
CA ASN A 234 -9.98 -12.01 10.79
C ASN A 234 -8.61 -12.57 10.38
N ILE A 235 -8.41 -12.91 9.10
CA ILE A 235 -7.17 -13.55 8.63
C ILE A 235 -5.91 -12.75 8.98
N THR A 236 -5.97 -11.41 8.90
CA THR A 236 -4.82 -10.55 9.21
C THR A 236 -4.38 -10.72 10.66
N GLY A 237 -5.33 -10.72 11.60
CA GLY A 237 -5.04 -10.92 13.03
C GLY A 237 -4.43 -12.30 13.27
N TYR A 238 -5.07 -13.36 12.77
CA TYR A 238 -4.55 -14.73 12.90
C TYR A 238 -3.15 -14.88 12.29
N PHE A 239 -2.92 -14.32 11.10
CA PHE A 239 -1.64 -14.46 10.43
C PHE A 239 -0.52 -13.77 11.20
N LEU A 240 -0.73 -12.53 11.64
CA LEU A 240 0.31 -11.75 12.32
C LEU A 240 0.56 -12.23 13.75
N GLU A 241 -0.42 -12.87 14.40
CA GLU A 241 -0.25 -13.52 15.71
C GLU A 241 0.53 -14.84 15.60
N HIS A 242 0.23 -15.69 14.61
CA HIS A 242 0.84 -17.02 14.51
C HIS A 242 2.13 -17.05 13.65
N TYR A 243 2.35 -16.02 12.83
CA TYR A 243 3.55 -15.84 11.99
C TYR A 243 4.15 -14.42 12.14
N PRO A 244 4.44 -13.93 13.35
CA PRO A 244 4.96 -12.58 13.57
C PRO A 244 6.35 -12.37 12.95
N ASP A 245 7.09 -13.46 12.70
CA ASP A 245 8.43 -13.44 12.12
C ASP A 245 8.44 -13.70 10.60
N TYR A 246 7.27 -13.70 9.95
CA TYR A 246 7.21 -13.71 8.49
C TYR A 246 7.60 -12.32 7.96
N PRO A 247 8.63 -12.20 7.10
CA PRO A 247 9.14 -10.89 6.68
C PRO A 247 8.13 -10.00 5.96
N VAL A 248 8.24 -8.70 6.18
CA VAL A 248 7.59 -7.66 5.38
C VAL A 248 8.61 -7.10 4.39
N ILE A 249 8.16 -6.91 3.16
CA ILE A 249 8.90 -6.23 2.10
C ILE A 249 8.50 -4.76 2.10
N LYS A 250 9.48 -3.87 2.05
CA LYS A 250 9.30 -2.43 1.88
C LYS A 250 9.83 -2.04 0.51
N MET A 251 8.96 -1.52 -0.33
CA MET A 251 9.28 -1.07 -1.68
C MET A 251 9.20 0.46 -1.73
N LYS A 252 10.33 1.10 -2.02
CA LYS A 252 10.42 2.55 -2.20
C LYS A 252 9.66 2.97 -3.47
N GLN A 253 8.92 4.06 -3.37
CA GLN A 253 8.17 4.68 -4.46
C GLN A 253 8.48 6.18 -4.45
N GLU A 254 9.33 6.60 -5.38
CA GLU A 254 9.70 8.01 -5.56
C GLU A 254 8.49 8.87 -6.00
N PRO A 255 8.57 10.20 -5.89
CA PRO A 255 7.62 11.10 -6.54
C PRO A 255 7.40 10.72 -8.02
N TYR A 256 6.13 10.66 -8.41
CA TYR A 256 5.66 10.25 -9.75
C TYR A 256 5.95 8.80 -10.16
N GLN A 257 6.48 7.97 -9.26
CA GLN A 257 6.45 6.53 -9.44
C GLN A 257 5.07 5.96 -9.12
N PHE A 258 4.72 4.88 -9.79
CA PHE A 258 3.53 4.08 -9.50
C PHE A 258 3.93 2.69 -9.02
N TYR A 259 3.02 2.06 -8.26
CA TYR A 259 2.97 0.62 -8.17
C TYR A 259 1.61 0.08 -8.61
N ILE A 260 1.60 -1.18 -9.03
CA ILE A 260 0.39 -1.98 -9.21
C ILE A 260 0.47 -3.14 -8.25
N ALA A 261 -0.49 -3.33 -7.35
CA ALA A 261 -0.45 -4.42 -6.37
C ALA A 261 -1.82 -5.05 -6.09
N PRO A 262 -1.89 -6.39 -5.88
CA PRO A 262 -3.12 -7.11 -5.60
C PRO A 262 -3.48 -7.01 -4.12
N THR A 263 -3.75 -5.79 -3.66
CA THR A 263 -3.95 -5.42 -2.25
C THR A 263 -5.19 -6.04 -1.60
N ASP A 264 -6.13 -6.57 -2.38
CA ASP A 264 -7.21 -7.44 -1.87
C ASP A 264 -6.72 -8.88 -1.62
N ASN A 265 -5.61 -9.30 -2.24
CA ASN A 265 -5.04 -10.65 -2.17
C ASN A 265 -3.66 -10.69 -1.46
N CYS A 266 -3.25 -9.64 -0.74
CA CYS A 266 -2.02 -9.60 0.05
C CYS A 266 -2.18 -8.77 1.33
N PHE A 267 -1.33 -9.04 2.33
CA PHE A 267 -1.20 -8.13 3.47
C PHE A 267 -0.30 -6.98 3.08
N HIS A 268 -0.70 -5.75 3.39
CA HIS A 268 0.01 -4.55 3.01
C HIS A 268 -0.33 -3.33 3.89
N ASP A 269 0.43 -2.25 3.68
CA ASP A 269 0.09 -0.86 4.05
C ASP A 269 0.99 0.08 3.23
N GLY A 270 0.83 1.40 3.41
CA GLY A 270 1.84 2.38 3.03
C GLY A 270 2.58 2.92 4.26
N THR A 271 3.79 3.43 4.08
CA THR A 271 4.50 4.21 5.10
C THR A 271 5.12 5.45 4.51
N THR A 272 5.16 6.52 5.31
CA THR A 272 5.77 7.82 5.00
C THR A 272 6.91 8.11 5.97
N ILE A 273 7.48 7.07 6.60
CA ILE A 273 8.54 7.22 7.60
C ILE A 273 9.70 8.05 7.05
N GLY A 274 10.17 9.03 7.84
CA GLY A 274 11.22 9.97 7.42
C GLY A 274 10.74 11.16 6.59
N ASN A 275 9.49 11.19 6.13
CA ASN A 275 8.95 12.36 5.42
C ASN A 275 8.67 13.50 6.39
N THR A 276 8.60 14.71 5.83
CA THR A 276 8.27 15.98 6.51
C THR A 276 7.14 16.72 5.82
N ALA A 277 6.89 16.41 4.55
CA ALA A 277 5.78 16.93 3.74
C ALA A 277 4.61 15.97 3.75
N ILE A 278 3.43 16.49 3.40
CA ILE A 278 2.24 15.65 3.23
C ILE A 278 2.47 14.68 2.07
N ASP A 279 2.07 13.44 2.27
CA ASP A 279 2.03 12.45 1.18
C ASP A 279 0.70 12.59 0.46
N VAL A 280 0.73 12.59 -0.87
CA VAL A 280 -0.45 12.64 -1.72
C VAL A 280 -0.41 11.43 -2.64
N VAL A 281 -1.49 10.67 -2.67
CA VAL A 281 -1.56 9.43 -3.42
C VAL A 281 -2.84 9.35 -4.22
N MET A 282 -2.71 8.98 -5.49
CA MET A 282 -3.83 8.72 -6.38
C MET A 282 -3.95 7.23 -6.62
N THR A 283 -5.17 6.69 -6.56
CA THR A 283 -5.41 5.26 -6.74
C THR A 283 -6.55 4.97 -7.70
N TYR A 284 -6.32 3.98 -8.56
CA TYR A 284 -7.31 3.36 -9.43
C TYR A 284 -7.48 1.90 -9.06
N LEU A 285 -8.69 1.38 -9.21
CA LEU A 285 -9.01 -0.03 -9.02
C LEU A 285 -9.35 -0.65 -10.39
N GLY A 286 -8.69 -1.74 -10.74
CA GLY A 286 -8.84 -2.38 -12.05
C GLY A 286 -8.16 -3.75 -12.11
N LYS A 287 -7.83 -4.21 -13.30
CA LYS A 287 -7.00 -5.40 -13.53
C LYS A 287 -5.81 -5.01 -14.40
N PHE A 288 -4.73 -4.56 -13.79
CA PHE A 288 -3.58 -4.03 -14.51
C PHE A 288 -2.45 -5.07 -14.59
N CYS A 289 -1.76 -5.13 -15.72
CA CYS A 289 -0.60 -6.00 -15.95
C CYS A 289 0.32 -5.38 -17.00
N ILE A 290 1.63 -5.37 -16.73
CA ILE A 290 2.69 -4.81 -17.60
C ILE A 290 3.67 -5.91 -17.97
#